data_AF-A0A945UAD5-F1
#
_entry.id   AF-A0A945UAD5-F1
#
_cell.length_a   1.000
_cell.length_b   1.000
_cell.length_c   1.000
_cell.angle_alpha   90.00
_cell.angle_beta   90.00
_cell.angle_gamma   90.00
#
_symmetry.space_group_name_H-M   'P 1'
#
loop_
_entity.id
_entity.type
_entity.pdbx_description
1 polymer ?
#
loop_
_entity_poly.entity_id
_entity_poly.type
_entity_poly.pdbx_seq_one_letter_code
_entity_poly.pdbx_strand_id
1 'polypeptide(L)'
;MPDSMTIQRMKLSLRGLLQGVGFRPYVYQLAQEMEVKGWVQNSLQGVSIEAEGHCEVLGKFLARLKKESPPSSVVQSMESFLLEPLGYEKFEIRSSDHSGVREALVLPDIATCPDCLSETFDPANKRYLYPFTNCNHCGPRFSIIEALPYDRENTSMKTFQMCEACQQEYENPEDRRFHAQPNACPDCGPQLELWGPTGSCLSTRAKALEQTVKALQDGKIVAVKGLGGFHLMVNACNDKAVQRLRCRKKRKEKPFALMFPAVEDVKDFCTLSALEDQVLRSPAAPIMLLQRRLSTETAMQGIKLSRYIAPLNPNLGVMLPPTPLHHILMMKVASPVVATSANISDETICADELEALKRLQGVADFYLVHNRPIVRHGDDSIVRVVLGAEQVLRCARGYAPTSILLNRPISPLLGVGGFLKNSVALAKGQYIFVSQHIGALENPQTVTAFNDTLESMTQLYDFQPSDVACDYHPDYPSTNWADTNHKTQLPVQHHVAHVFSCMAEHDLRVPLLGVAWDGSGYGLDGTSWGGEFFKITKESIHRIARWRPFPLPGGDAVTHQPR
;
A
#
# COMPACT_ATOMS: atom_id res chain seq x y z
N MET A 1 49.70 -0.09 -25.06
CA MET A 1 48.25 0.16 -24.95
C MET A 1 47.51 -1.07 -25.47
N PRO A 2 47.14 -2.03 -24.62
CA PRO A 2 46.27 -3.14 -25.05
C PRO A 2 45.05 -3.29 -24.12
N ASP A 3 43.84 -3.39 -24.71
CA ASP A 3 42.59 -4.03 -24.20
C ASP A 3 41.28 -3.28 -24.53
N SER A 4 41.30 -2.12 -25.17
CA SER A 4 40.07 -1.37 -25.48
C SER A 4 39.16 -2.01 -26.56
N MET A 5 39.64 -3.04 -27.28
CA MET A 5 38.88 -3.71 -28.36
C MET A 5 38.28 -5.06 -27.96
N THR A 6 38.54 -5.58 -26.77
CA THR A 6 38.04 -6.90 -26.36
C THR A 6 36.55 -6.82 -26.05
N ILE A 7 35.73 -7.53 -26.84
CA ILE A 7 34.31 -7.74 -26.55
C ILE A 7 34.21 -8.70 -25.37
N GLN A 8 33.39 -8.36 -24.40
CA GLN A 8 33.09 -9.20 -23.24
C GLN A 8 31.58 -9.38 -23.14
N ARG A 9 31.14 -10.51 -22.60
CA ARG A 9 29.78 -10.67 -22.10
C ARG A 9 29.79 -10.62 -20.58
N MET A 10 28.83 -9.93 -20.01
CA MET A 10 28.56 -9.97 -18.58
C MET A 10 27.15 -10.46 -18.32
N LYS A 11 27.00 -11.25 -17.27
CA LYS A 11 25.71 -11.54 -16.66
C LYS A 11 25.61 -10.77 -15.36
N LEU A 12 24.52 -10.03 -15.20
CA LEU A 12 24.18 -9.28 -14.01
C LEU A 12 22.94 -9.87 -13.36
N SER A 13 23.05 -10.15 -12.07
CA SER A 13 21.93 -10.56 -11.23
C SER A 13 21.65 -9.44 -10.23
N LEU A 14 20.54 -8.72 -10.43
CA LEU A 14 20.14 -7.60 -9.59
C LEU A 14 19.00 -8.01 -8.66
N ARG A 15 19.12 -7.64 -7.38
CA ARG A 15 18.07 -7.83 -6.37
C ARG A 15 17.61 -6.48 -5.82
N GLY A 16 16.32 -6.41 -5.49
CA GLY A 16 15.69 -5.26 -4.86
C GLY A 16 14.31 -4.94 -5.43
N LEU A 17 13.86 -3.69 -5.24
CA LEU A 17 12.60 -3.18 -5.77
C LEU A 17 12.78 -2.84 -7.25
N LEU A 18 12.76 -3.86 -8.10
CA LEU A 18 13.11 -3.74 -9.53
C LEU A 18 11.97 -4.17 -10.47
N GLN A 19 10.94 -4.84 -9.96
CA GLN A 19 9.80 -5.28 -10.75
C GLN A 19 8.62 -4.32 -10.61
N GLY A 20 7.93 -4.05 -11.72
CA GLY A 20 6.79 -3.12 -11.74
C GLY A 20 7.14 -1.63 -11.61
N VAL A 21 8.43 -1.29 -11.66
CA VAL A 21 8.96 0.10 -11.61
C VAL A 21 9.38 0.65 -12.97
N GLY A 22 9.19 -0.10 -14.06
CA GLY A 22 9.74 0.26 -15.38
C GLY A 22 11.23 -0.06 -15.55
N PHE A 23 11.81 -0.95 -14.75
CA PHE A 23 13.25 -1.26 -14.83
C PHE A 23 13.65 -1.93 -16.15
N ARG A 24 12.87 -2.91 -16.65
CA ARG A 24 13.12 -3.55 -17.96
C ARG A 24 13.18 -2.53 -19.11
N PRO A 25 12.18 -1.63 -19.26
CA PRO A 25 12.24 -0.46 -20.16
C PRO A 25 13.52 0.36 -20.04
N TYR A 26 13.87 0.75 -18.81
CA TYR A 26 15.06 1.57 -18.55
C TYR A 26 16.35 0.88 -19.01
N VAL A 27 16.52 -0.40 -18.65
CA VAL A 27 17.71 -1.18 -19.06
C VAL A 27 17.78 -1.29 -20.59
N TYR A 28 16.65 -1.51 -21.24
CA TYR A 28 16.58 -1.57 -22.70
C TYR A 28 16.98 -0.24 -23.36
N GLN A 29 16.41 0.88 -22.89
CA GLN A 29 16.76 2.22 -23.39
C GLN A 29 18.25 2.53 -23.18
N LEU A 30 18.77 2.27 -21.98
CA LEU A 30 20.18 2.45 -21.66
C LEU A 30 21.10 1.60 -22.56
N ALA A 31 20.70 0.36 -22.84
CA ALA A 31 21.47 -0.52 -23.72
C ALA A 31 21.47 -0.01 -25.17
N GLN A 32 20.35 0.51 -25.66
CA GLN A 32 20.25 1.11 -27.00
C GLN A 32 21.11 2.37 -27.13
N GLU A 33 21.03 3.29 -26.17
CA GLU A 33 21.84 4.52 -26.14
C GLU A 33 23.35 4.24 -26.16
N MET A 34 23.77 3.13 -25.56
CA MET A 34 25.17 2.76 -25.40
C MET A 34 25.64 1.70 -26.40
N GLU A 35 24.78 1.31 -27.35
CA GLU A 35 25.01 0.25 -28.34
C GLU A 35 25.40 -1.11 -27.73
N VAL A 36 24.97 -1.38 -26.49
CA VAL A 36 25.17 -2.65 -25.78
C VAL A 36 24.17 -3.68 -26.28
N LYS A 37 24.62 -4.92 -26.51
CA LYS A 37 23.79 -6.03 -27.01
C LYS A 37 23.48 -7.03 -25.90
N GLY A 38 22.42 -7.82 -26.03
CA GLY A 38 22.04 -8.80 -25.01
C GLY A 38 20.57 -8.76 -24.63
N TRP A 39 20.25 -8.85 -23.35
CA TRP A 39 18.86 -8.93 -22.91
C TRP A 39 18.64 -8.58 -21.44
N VAL A 40 17.39 -8.27 -21.09
CA VAL A 40 16.90 -8.12 -19.72
C VAL A 40 15.63 -8.94 -19.51
N GLN A 41 15.49 -9.57 -18.34
CA GLN A 41 14.29 -10.33 -17.95
C GLN A 41 14.00 -10.19 -16.46
N ASN A 42 12.73 -10.28 -16.07
CA ASN A 42 12.37 -10.48 -14.67
C ASN A 42 12.61 -11.95 -14.29
N SER A 43 12.99 -12.20 -13.04
CA SER A 43 13.04 -13.55 -12.47
C SER A 43 12.38 -13.59 -11.09
N LEU A 44 12.28 -14.75 -10.48
CA LEU A 44 11.76 -14.87 -9.11
C LEU A 44 12.67 -14.20 -8.05
N GLN A 45 13.94 -13.89 -8.36
CA GLN A 45 14.88 -13.24 -7.42
C GLN A 45 15.04 -11.73 -7.66
N GLY A 46 14.54 -11.19 -8.77
CA GLY A 46 14.75 -9.78 -9.15
C GLY A 46 14.78 -9.60 -10.66
N VAL A 47 15.89 -9.07 -11.17
CA VAL A 47 16.12 -8.83 -12.61
C VAL A 47 17.45 -9.43 -13.03
N SER A 48 17.45 -10.18 -14.13
CA SER A 48 18.67 -10.70 -14.77
C SER A 48 18.93 -9.95 -16.06
N ILE A 49 20.18 -9.56 -16.28
CA ILE A 49 20.63 -8.86 -17.49
C ILE A 49 21.82 -9.64 -18.04
N GLU A 50 21.86 -9.86 -19.35
CA GLU A 50 23.13 -10.14 -20.03
C GLU A 50 23.44 -9.00 -20.98
N ALA A 51 24.66 -8.50 -20.90
CA ALA A 51 25.14 -7.38 -21.68
C ALA A 51 26.47 -7.75 -22.34
N GLU A 52 26.58 -7.49 -23.63
CA GLU A 52 27.73 -7.77 -24.45
C GLU A 52 28.17 -6.50 -25.18
N GLY A 53 29.48 -6.25 -25.17
CA GLY A 53 30.06 -5.05 -25.75
C GLY A 53 31.52 -4.88 -25.36
N HIS A 54 32.12 -3.76 -25.77
CA HIS A 54 33.49 -3.43 -25.37
C HIS A 54 33.59 -3.19 -23.87
N CYS A 55 34.70 -3.63 -23.27
CA CYS A 55 34.93 -3.56 -21.81
C CYS A 55 34.67 -2.16 -21.22
N GLU A 56 35.12 -1.09 -21.90
CA GLU A 56 34.89 0.30 -21.45
C GLU A 56 33.42 0.71 -21.49
N VAL A 57 32.69 0.32 -22.53
CA VAL A 57 31.26 0.61 -22.69
C VAL A 57 30.45 -0.11 -21.62
N LEU A 58 30.79 -1.39 -21.38
CA LEU A 58 30.20 -2.20 -20.33
C LEU A 58 30.46 -1.64 -18.93
N GLY A 59 31.67 -1.14 -18.66
CA GLY A 59 31.98 -0.45 -17.40
C GLY A 59 31.12 0.81 -17.20
N LYS A 60 30.94 1.62 -18.26
CA LYS A 60 30.05 2.80 -18.22
C LYS A 60 28.57 2.40 -18.07
N PHE A 61 28.15 1.33 -18.73
CA PHE A 61 26.79 0.81 -18.65
C PHE A 61 26.44 0.42 -17.21
N LEU A 62 27.33 -0.29 -16.52
CA LEU A 62 27.16 -0.62 -15.10
C LEU A 62 27.10 0.61 -14.19
N ALA A 63 27.90 1.62 -14.46
CA ALA A 63 27.91 2.86 -13.67
C ALA A 63 26.59 3.64 -13.84
N ARG A 64 26.10 3.78 -15.08
CA ARG A 64 24.81 4.43 -15.38
C ARG A 64 23.65 3.62 -14.81
N LEU A 65 23.65 2.29 -15.00
CA LEU A 65 22.63 1.39 -14.46
C LEU A 65 22.37 1.66 -12.97
N LYS A 66 23.42 1.83 -12.17
CA LYS A 66 23.32 2.18 -10.74
C LYS A 66 22.87 3.61 -10.46
N LYS A 67 23.36 4.59 -11.23
CA LYS A 67 23.18 6.02 -10.94
C LYS A 67 21.85 6.58 -11.46
N GLU A 68 21.37 6.07 -12.60
CA GLU A 68 20.26 6.62 -13.37
C GLU A 68 19.01 5.71 -13.30
N SER A 69 18.97 4.77 -12.36
CA SER A 69 17.83 3.87 -12.12
C SER A 69 16.51 4.63 -11.90
N PRO A 70 15.34 4.07 -12.31
CA PRO A 70 14.03 4.71 -12.12
C PRO A 70 13.79 5.14 -10.66
N PRO A 71 13.10 6.27 -10.39
CA PRO A 71 12.93 6.81 -9.04
C PRO A 71 12.28 5.85 -8.03
N SER A 72 11.36 5.00 -8.50
CA SER A 72 10.67 4.01 -7.65
C SER A 72 11.46 2.72 -7.49
N SER A 73 12.64 2.61 -8.09
CA SER A 73 13.47 1.40 -8.04
C SER A 73 14.59 1.52 -7.02
N VAL A 74 14.87 0.40 -6.34
CA VAL A 74 15.96 0.33 -5.36
C VAL A 74 16.79 -0.91 -5.67
N VAL A 75 17.98 -0.69 -6.23
CA VAL A 75 18.98 -1.74 -6.45
C VAL A 75 19.71 -1.98 -5.12
N GLN A 76 19.51 -3.14 -4.50
CA GLN A 76 20.12 -3.48 -3.21
C GLN A 76 21.42 -4.26 -3.40
N SER A 77 21.42 -5.24 -4.29
CA SER A 77 22.62 -5.96 -4.68
C SER A 77 22.68 -6.14 -6.19
N MET A 78 23.90 -6.18 -6.71
CA MET A 78 24.19 -6.44 -8.11
C MET A 78 25.44 -7.30 -8.16
N GLU A 79 25.26 -8.56 -8.54
CA GLU A 79 26.34 -9.49 -8.81
C GLU A 79 26.65 -9.47 -10.31
N SER A 80 27.92 -9.46 -10.67
CA SER A 80 28.36 -9.44 -12.06
C SER A 80 29.33 -10.58 -12.33
N PHE A 81 29.06 -11.35 -13.38
CA PHE A 81 29.88 -12.46 -13.84
C PHE A 81 30.31 -12.20 -15.27
N LEU A 82 31.62 -12.28 -15.55
CA LEU A 82 32.13 -12.24 -16.91
C LEU A 82 31.94 -13.60 -17.57
N LEU A 83 31.54 -13.58 -18.84
CA LEU A 83 31.25 -14.74 -19.66
C LEU A 83 31.89 -14.54 -21.05
N GLU A 84 32.10 -15.65 -21.75
CA GLU A 84 32.54 -15.62 -23.15
C GLU A 84 31.49 -14.96 -24.05
N PRO A 85 31.86 -14.05 -24.98
CA PRO A 85 30.92 -13.45 -25.93
C PRO A 85 30.10 -14.49 -26.71
N LEU A 86 28.81 -14.24 -26.88
CA LEU A 86 27.89 -15.06 -27.70
C LEU A 86 27.63 -14.45 -29.09
N GLY A 87 27.95 -13.18 -29.31
CA GLY A 87 27.70 -12.46 -30.55
C GLY A 87 26.26 -11.96 -30.68
N TYR A 88 25.71 -11.33 -29.64
CA TYR A 88 24.34 -10.79 -29.70
C TYR A 88 24.22 -9.67 -30.74
N GLU A 89 23.19 -9.74 -31.60
CA GLU A 89 22.96 -8.72 -32.64
C GLU A 89 22.19 -7.49 -32.12
N LYS A 90 21.31 -7.71 -31.13
CA LYS A 90 20.43 -6.69 -30.54
C LYS A 90 20.30 -6.86 -29.03
N PHE A 91 19.74 -5.85 -28.39
CA PHE A 91 19.30 -5.93 -27.01
C PHE A 91 17.79 -6.18 -26.96
N GLU A 92 17.31 -7.10 -26.11
CA GLU A 92 15.90 -7.49 -26.05
C GLU A 92 15.35 -7.56 -24.62
N ILE A 93 14.06 -7.24 -24.46
CA ILE A 93 13.33 -7.59 -23.23
C ILE A 93 12.75 -8.99 -23.42
N ARG A 94 13.26 -9.97 -22.67
CA ARG A 94 12.80 -11.37 -22.73
C ARG A 94 11.60 -11.61 -21.82
N SER A 95 10.87 -12.70 -22.12
CA SER A 95 9.86 -13.27 -21.24
C SER A 95 10.46 -13.56 -19.87
N SER A 96 9.66 -13.40 -18.82
CA SER A 96 10.12 -13.60 -17.45
C SER A 96 10.50 -15.06 -17.20
N ASP A 97 11.52 -15.24 -16.36
CA ASP A 97 11.97 -16.55 -15.89
C ASP A 97 11.21 -16.92 -14.61
N HIS A 98 10.58 -18.09 -14.64
CA HIS A 98 9.79 -18.62 -13.53
C HIS A 98 10.59 -19.62 -12.67
N SER A 99 11.90 -19.76 -12.92
CA SER A 99 12.76 -20.68 -12.18
C SER A 99 13.42 -20.06 -10.94
N GLY A 100 13.72 -20.91 -9.95
CA GLY A 100 14.41 -20.55 -8.71
C GLY A 100 13.51 -20.07 -7.57
N VAL A 101 14.11 -19.51 -6.53
CA VAL A 101 13.42 -19.10 -5.29
C VAL A 101 12.74 -17.74 -5.46
N ARG A 102 11.51 -17.58 -4.95
CA ARG A 102 10.81 -16.29 -4.88
C ARG A 102 11.39 -15.40 -3.78
N GLU A 103 12.13 -14.38 -4.20
CA GLU A 103 12.73 -13.34 -3.35
C GLU A 103 12.51 -11.91 -3.88
N ALA A 104 11.87 -11.75 -5.06
CA ALA A 104 11.60 -10.44 -5.64
C ALA A 104 10.69 -9.60 -4.72
N LEU A 105 11.07 -8.34 -4.54
CA LEU A 105 10.32 -7.40 -3.71
C LEU A 105 9.11 -6.86 -4.47
N VAL A 106 7.96 -6.80 -3.79
CA VAL A 106 6.70 -6.29 -4.35
C VAL A 106 6.52 -4.83 -3.94
N LEU A 107 6.19 -3.98 -4.91
CA LEU A 107 5.89 -2.57 -4.65
C LEU A 107 4.51 -2.39 -4.02
N PRO A 108 4.35 -1.39 -3.13
CA PRO A 108 3.03 -0.91 -2.76
C PRO A 108 2.32 -0.27 -3.97
N ASP A 109 1.00 -0.06 -3.84
CA ASP A 109 0.25 0.73 -4.82
C ASP A 109 0.69 2.19 -4.81
N ILE A 110 0.81 2.79 -5.99
CA ILE A 110 1.38 4.13 -6.17
C ILE A 110 0.32 5.09 -6.70
N ALA A 111 0.21 6.27 -6.10
CA ALA A 111 -0.70 7.33 -6.54
C ALA A 111 -0.37 7.81 -7.96
N THR A 112 -1.37 8.37 -8.63
CA THR A 112 -1.28 8.83 -10.03
C THR A 112 -0.14 9.84 -10.18
N CYS A 113 0.79 9.60 -11.11
CA CYS A 113 1.88 10.54 -11.36
C CYS A 113 1.38 11.81 -12.07
N PRO A 114 2.10 12.94 -11.95
CA PRO A 114 1.70 14.21 -12.57
C PRO A 114 1.41 14.13 -14.07
N ASP A 115 2.20 13.36 -14.81
CA ASP A 115 2.02 13.22 -16.26
C ASP A 115 0.76 12.41 -16.62
N CYS A 116 0.47 11.32 -15.89
CA CYS A 116 -0.78 10.59 -16.10
C CYS A 116 -1.99 11.43 -15.68
N LEU A 117 -1.81 12.29 -14.68
CA LEU A 117 -2.83 13.24 -14.26
C LEU A 117 -3.10 14.29 -15.36
N SER A 118 -2.07 14.85 -15.98
CA SER A 118 -2.24 15.79 -17.10
C SER A 118 -2.92 15.13 -18.29
N GLU A 119 -2.52 13.91 -18.66
CA GLU A 119 -3.19 13.15 -19.74
C GLU A 119 -4.67 12.86 -19.43
N THR A 120 -4.99 12.59 -18.16
CA THR A 120 -6.38 12.33 -17.74
C THR A 120 -7.27 13.56 -17.91
N PHE A 121 -6.70 14.77 -17.84
CA PHE A 121 -7.45 16.02 -17.98
C PHE A 121 -7.23 16.75 -19.30
N ASP A 122 -6.45 16.18 -20.23
CA ASP A 122 -6.24 16.71 -21.57
C ASP A 122 -7.33 16.22 -22.54
N PRO A 123 -8.21 17.09 -23.06
CA PRO A 123 -9.27 16.72 -23.99
C PRO A 123 -8.78 16.13 -25.31
N ALA A 124 -7.53 16.39 -25.71
CA ALA A 124 -6.93 15.82 -26.91
C ALA A 124 -6.39 14.40 -26.69
N ASN A 125 -6.21 13.98 -25.42
CA ASN A 125 -5.67 12.67 -25.10
C ASN A 125 -6.75 11.59 -25.18
N LYS A 126 -6.40 10.42 -25.72
CA LYS A 126 -7.31 9.25 -25.78
C LYS A 126 -7.78 8.75 -24.41
N ARG A 127 -7.07 9.12 -23.34
CA ARG A 127 -7.39 8.80 -21.94
C ARG A 127 -8.07 9.97 -21.21
N TYR A 128 -8.61 10.96 -21.93
CA TYR A 128 -9.38 12.04 -21.34
C TYR A 128 -10.52 11.50 -20.46
N LEU A 129 -10.52 11.91 -19.19
CA LEU A 129 -11.45 11.46 -18.15
C LEU A 129 -11.50 9.94 -17.96
N TYR A 130 -10.44 9.22 -18.33
CA TYR A 130 -10.36 7.77 -18.14
C TYR A 130 -9.96 7.41 -16.69
N PRO A 131 -10.79 6.69 -15.91
CA PRO A 131 -10.58 6.52 -14.47
C PRO A 131 -9.44 5.57 -14.07
N PHE A 132 -8.83 4.87 -15.02
CA PHE A 132 -7.84 3.82 -14.77
C PHE A 132 -6.48 4.09 -15.43
N THR A 133 -6.26 5.31 -15.90
CA THR A 133 -4.98 5.77 -16.48
C THR A 133 -3.82 5.49 -15.53
N ASN A 134 -2.77 4.86 -16.06
CA ASN A 134 -1.53 4.59 -15.34
C ASN A 134 -0.34 4.50 -16.32
N CYS A 135 0.86 4.39 -15.77
CA CYS A 135 2.12 4.12 -16.47
C CYS A 135 3.06 3.29 -15.57
N ASN A 136 4.30 3.07 -16.00
CA ASN A 136 5.30 2.36 -15.21
C ASN A 136 5.62 3.01 -13.84
N HIS A 137 5.38 4.31 -13.70
CA HIS A 137 5.71 5.06 -12.48
C HIS A 137 4.55 5.20 -11.49
N CYS A 138 3.33 4.78 -11.84
CA CYS A 138 2.17 4.92 -10.96
C CYS A 138 1.13 3.83 -11.13
N GLY A 139 0.08 3.87 -10.31
CA GLY A 139 -1.08 2.99 -10.39
C GLY A 139 -0.94 1.75 -9.49
N PRO A 140 -1.87 0.80 -9.64
CA PRO A 140 -1.93 -0.37 -8.77
C PRO A 140 -0.74 -1.31 -8.98
N ARG A 141 -0.30 -1.93 -7.90
CA ARG A 141 0.75 -2.96 -7.84
C ARG A 141 0.25 -4.07 -6.93
N PHE A 142 0.54 -4.01 -5.63
CA PHE A 142 0.17 -5.03 -4.65
C PHE A 142 -1.31 -5.43 -4.69
N SER A 143 -2.22 -4.48 -4.93
CA SER A 143 -3.66 -4.75 -4.93
C SER A 143 -4.15 -5.57 -6.13
N ILE A 144 -3.35 -5.69 -7.20
CA ILE A 144 -3.72 -6.41 -8.44
C ILE A 144 -2.81 -7.58 -8.78
N ILE A 145 -1.66 -7.73 -8.13
CA ILE A 145 -0.74 -8.83 -8.39
C ILE A 145 -1.36 -10.13 -7.89
N GLU A 146 -1.38 -11.17 -8.71
CA GLU A 146 -1.80 -12.51 -8.29
C GLU A 146 -0.59 -13.38 -7.99
N ALA A 147 0.45 -13.30 -8.83
CA ALA A 147 1.69 -14.07 -8.68
C ALA A 147 2.93 -13.29 -9.19
N LEU A 148 4.11 -13.80 -8.86
CA LEU A 148 5.39 -13.35 -9.40
C LEU A 148 5.92 -14.36 -10.44
N PRO A 149 6.68 -13.92 -11.47
CA PRO A 149 7.14 -12.55 -11.76
C PRO A 149 6.04 -11.55 -12.18
N TYR A 150 6.33 -10.25 -12.03
CA TYR A 150 5.38 -9.18 -12.36
C TYR A 150 5.17 -9.02 -13.87
N ASP A 151 4.14 -9.68 -14.38
CA ASP A 151 3.62 -9.56 -15.75
C ASP A 151 2.10 -9.52 -15.77
N ARG A 152 1.52 -8.98 -16.85
CA ARG A 152 0.08 -8.74 -16.98
C ARG A 152 -0.76 -9.99 -16.71
N GLU A 153 -0.32 -11.15 -17.18
CA GLU A 153 -0.99 -12.45 -17.00
C GLU A 153 -1.09 -12.89 -15.53
N ASN A 154 -0.15 -12.44 -14.69
CA ASN A 154 -0.09 -12.69 -13.26
C ASN A 154 -0.72 -11.54 -12.46
N THR A 155 -1.63 -10.78 -13.06
CA THR A 155 -2.40 -9.72 -12.40
C THR A 155 -3.87 -9.80 -12.75
N SER A 156 -4.71 -9.08 -12.00
CA SER A 156 -6.12 -8.90 -12.31
C SER A 156 -6.39 -8.19 -13.65
N MET A 157 -5.35 -7.71 -14.35
CA MET A 157 -5.44 -7.15 -15.70
C MET A 157 -5.45 -8.21 -16.81
N LYS A 158 -5.19 -9.49 -16.48
CA LYS A 158 -5.14 -10.62 -17.42
C LYS A 158 -6.41 -10.81 -18.25
N THR A 159 -7.57 -10.40 -17.72
CA THR A 159 -8.87 -10.51 -18.40
C THR A 159 -9.11 -9.39 -19.42
N PHE A 160 -8.29 -8.34 -19.42
CA PHE A 160 -8.41 -7.20 -20.32
C PHE A 160 -7.35 -7.30 -21.42
N GLN A 161 -7.73 -7.77 -22.61
CA GLN A 161 -6.83 -7.82 -23.76
C GLN A 161 -6.53 -6.40 -24.27
N MET A 162 -5.27 -6.05 -24.50
CA MET A 162 -4.92 -4.71 -25.01
C MET A 162 -5.46 -4.52 -26.42
N CYS A 163 -6.07 -3.37 -26.69
CA CYS A 163 -6.35 -2.97 -28.08
C CYS A 163 -5.05 -2.64 -28.81
N GLU A 164 -5.11 -2.56 -30.14
CA GLU A 164 -3.95 -2.26 -31.00
C GLU A 164 -3.19 -1.01 -30.55
N ALA A 165 -3.90 0.08 -30.24
CA ALA A 165 -3.28 1.32 -29.79
C ALA A 165 -2.60 1.21 -28.41
N CYS A 166 -3.06 0.33 -27.51
CA CYS A 166 -2.37 0.07 -26.24
C CYS A 166 -1.19 -0.88 -26.43
N GLN A 167 -1.30 -1.83 -27.37
CA GLN A 167 -0.21 -2.74 -27.71
C GLN A 167 0.97 -1.98 -28.32
N GLN A 168 0.70 -1.03 -29.23
CA GLN A 168 1.73 -0.16 -29.81
C GLN A 168 2.48 0.65 -28.74
N GLU A 169 1.78 1.24 -27.76
CA GLU A 169 2.45 1.93 -26.63
C GLU A 169 3.23 0.95 -25.74
N TYR A 170 2.74 -0.29 -25.58
CA TYR A 170 3.40 -1.30 -24.76
C TYR A 170 4.71 -1.80 -25.39
N GLU A 171 4.78 -1.84 -26.72
CA GLU A 171 5.93 -2.31 -27.49
C GLU A 171 6.88 -1.19 -27.93
N ASN A 172 6.43 0.08 -27.94
CA ASN A 172 7.24 1.22 -28.34
C ASN A 172 8.20 1.66 -27.24
N PRO A 173 9.53 1.54 -27.42
CA PRO A 173 10.53 1.95 -26.41
C PRO A 173 10.52 3.45 -26.08
N GLU A 174 10.02 4.30 -26.98
CA GLU A 174 9.93 5.75 -26.76
C GLU A 174 8.68 6.15 -25.96
N ASP A 175 7.70 5.23 -25.82
CA ASP A 175 6.49 5.50 -25.06
C ASP A 175 6.72 5.25 -23.56
N ARG A 176 6.16 6.12 -22.72
CA ARG A 176 6.21 5.97 -21.26
C ARG A 176 5.51 4.71 -20.73
N ARG A 177 4.65 4.11 -21.53
CA ARG A 177 3.92 2.87 -21.25
C ARG A 177 4.60 1.65 -21.83
N PHE A 178 5.83 1.77 -22.35
CA PHE A 178 6.66 0.65 -22.76
C PHE A 178 6.74 -0.39 -21.64
N HIS A 179 6.26 -1.61 -21.87
CA HIS A 179 6.11 -2.67 -20.87
C HIS A 179 5.33 -2.33 -19.58
N ALA A 180 4.43 -1.34 -19.61
CA ALA A 180 3.51 -1.05 -18.51
C ALA A 180 2.44 -2.16 -18.42
N GLN A 181 2.64 -3.10 -17.51
CA GLN A 181 1.76 -4.27 -17.33
C GLN A 181 0.28 -3.91 -17.13
N PRO A 182 -0.10 -2.85 -16.39
CA PRO A 182 -1.50 -2.46 -16.24
C PRO A 182 -1.99 -1.44 -17.29
N ASN A 183 -1.31 -1.29 -18.42
CA ASN A 183 -1.74 -0.39 -19.49
C ASN A 183 -3.16 -0.72 -19.98
N ALA A 184 -3.97 0.31 -20.15
CA ALA A 184 -5.31 0.22 -20.71
C ALA A 184 -5.82 1.60 -21.18
N CYS A 185 -6.92 1.59 -21.93
CA CYS A 185 -7.66 2.77 -22.37
C CYS A 185 -9.18 2.51 -22.27
N PRO A 186 -10.05 3.50 -22.60
CA PRO A 186 -11.49 3.31 -22.59
C PRO A 186 -12.02 2.16 -23.45
N ASP A 187 -11.29 1.72 -24.48
CA ASP A 187 -11.74 0.66 -25.39
C ASP A 187 -11.48 -0.75 -24.85
N CYS A 188 -10.33 -0.95 -24.20
CA CYS A 188 -9.88 -2.28 -23.78
C CYS A 188 -9.86 -2.50 -22.26
N GLY A 189 -9.96 -1.43 -21.48
CA GLY A 189 -9.73 -1.46 -20.05
C GLY A 189 -11.00 -1.57 -19.20
N PRO A 190 -10.81 -1.49 -17.87
CA PRO A 190 -11.91 -1.50 -16.93
C PRO A 190 -12.91 -0.37 -17.15
N GLN A 191 -14.16 -0.61 -16.77
CA GLN A 191 -15.30 0.27 -16.97
C GLN A 191 -16.02 0.54 -15.65
N LEU A 192 -16.58 1.76 -15.53
CA LEU A 192 -17.40 2.14 -14.39
C LEU A 192 -18.86 1.75 -14.59
N GLU A 193 -19.52 1.39 -13.50
CA GLU A 193 -20.97 1.26 -13.41
C GLU A 193 -21.48 1.93 -12.13
N LEU A 194 -22.63 2.57 -12.21
CA LEU A 194 -23.34 3.08 -11.04
C LEU A 194 -24.51 2.16 -10.75
N TRP A 195 -24.50 1.53 -9.59
CA TRP A 195 -25.58 0.67 -9.13
C TRP A 195 -26.46 1.38 -8.11
N GLY A 196 -27.74 1.05 -8.15
CA GLY A 196 -28.71 1.44 -7.14
C GLY A 196 -28.55 0.64 -5.83
N PRO A 197 -29.38 0.94 -4.81
CA PRO A 197 -29.29 0.28 -3.50
C PRO A 197 -29.60 -1.22 -3.52
N THR A 198 -30.21 -1.72 -4.60
CA THR A 198 -30.53 -3.14 -4.81
C THR A 198 -29.56 -3.83 -5.77
N GLY A 199 -28.49 -3.15 -6.21
CA GLY A 199 -27.49 -3.69 -7.15
C GLY A 199 -27.85 -3.60 -8.62
N SER A 200 -28.98 -2.98 -8.99
CA SER A 200 -29.33 -2.76 -10.40
C SER A 200 -28.42 -1.70 -11.02
N CYS A 201 -27.86 -2.00 -12.19
CA CYS A 201 -27.07 -1.04 -12.95
C CYS A 201 -27.96 0.09 -13.48
N LEU A 202 -27.71 1.32 -13.04
CA LEU A 202 -28.45 2.52 -13.41
C LEU A 202 -27.81 3.23 -14.60
N SER A 203 -26.47 3.21 -14.66
CA SER A 203 -25.70 3.82 -15.74
C SER A 203 -24.28 3.28 -15.78
N THR A 204 -23.59 3.52 -16.89
CA THR A 204 -22.23 3.04 -17.15
C THR A 204 -21.32 4.18 -17.63
N ARG A 205 -20.01 3.97 -17.54
CA ARG A 205 -18.95 4.86 -18.08
C ARG A 205 -19.11 6.32 -17.59
N ALA A 206 -19.06 7.29 -18.49
CA ALA A 206 -19.17 8.72 -18.17
C ALA A 206 -20.48 9.07 -17.45
N LYS A 207 -21.61 8.44 -17.82
CA LYS A 207 -22.90 8.69 -17.17
C LYS A 207 -22.90 8.23 -15.70
N ALA A 208 -22.23 7.11 -15.40
CA ALA A 208 -22.06 6.63 -14.02
C ALA A 208 -21.30 7.64 -13.16
N LEU A 209 -20.24 8.21 -13.71
CA LEU A 209 -19.46 9.25 -13.07
C LEU A 209 -20.28 10.52 -12.83
N GLU A 210 -20.98 11.03 -13.85
CA GLU A 210 -21.82 12.24 -13.75
C GLU A 210 -22.93 12.09 -12.72
N GLN A 211 -23.63 10.95 -12.72
CA GLN A 211 -24.67 10.67 -11.73
C GLN A 211 -24.10 10.52 -10.31
N THR A 212 -22.89 9.98 -10.17
CA THR A 212 -22.20 9.91 -8.86
C THR A 212 -21.86 11.29 -8.33
N VAL A 213 -21.32 12.17 -9.18
CA VAL A 213 -21.00 13.57 -8.81
C VAL A 213 -22.27 14.26 -8.34
N LYS A 214 -23.36 14.16 -9.10
CA LYS A 214 -24.66 14.73 -8.72
C LYS A 214 -25.16 14.18 -7.38
N ALA A 215 -25.08 12.86 -7.17
CA ALA A 215 -25.48 12.24 -5.91
C ALA A 215 -24.68 12.78 -4.71
N LEU A 216 -23.37 12.94 -4.84
CA LEU A 216 -22.52 13.53 -3.79
C LEU A 216 -22.87 14.99 -3.53
N GLN A 217 -23.12 15.79 -4.58
CA GLN A 217 -23.57 17.18 -4.47
C GLN A 217 -24.94 17.30 -3.79
N ASP A 218 -25.87 16.39 -4.09
CA ASP A 218 -27.18 16.26 -3.45
C ASP A 218 -27.10 15.73 -2.00
N GLY A 219 -25.88 15.50 -1.49
CA GLY A 219 -25.62 15.03 -0.14
C GLY A 219 -26.02 13.58 0.09
N LYS A 220 -26.02 12.74 -0.94
CA LYS A 220 -26.18 11.27 -0.85
C LYS A 220 -24.87 10.61 -0.39
N ILE A 221 -24.99 9.39 0.13
CA ILE A 221 -23.84 8.55 0.50
C ILE A 221 -23.57 7.60 -0.67
N VAL A 222 -22.38 7.67 -1.25
CA VAL A 222 -21.99 6.79 -2.36
C VAL A 222 -20.84 5.90 -1.92
N ALA A 223 -20.98 4.58 -2.11
CA ALA A 223 -19.87 3.64 -1.97
C ALA A 223 -19.07 3.63 -3.28
N VAL A 224 -17.80 4.06 -3.26
CA VAL A 224 -16.95 4.17 -4.44
C VAL A 224 -15.84 3.11 -4.37
N LYS A 225 -15.75 2.23 -5.37
CA LYS A 225 -14.68 1.22 -5.47
C LYS A 225 -13.35 1.90 -5.83
N GLY A 226 -12.39 1.82 -4.91
CA GLY A 226 -11.03 2.34 -5.04
C GLY A 226 -10.00 1.26 -5.43
N LEU A 227 -8.72 1.44 -5.06
CA LEU A 227 -7.66 0.47 -5.36
C LEU A 227 -7.67 -0.75 -4.45
N GLY A 228 -7.79 -0.53 -3.14
CA GLY A 228 -7.73 -1.57 -2.10
C GLY A 228 -9.08 -1.90 -1.47
N GLY A 229 -10.15 -1.22 -1.87
CA GLY A 229 -11.50 -1.48 -1.39
C GLY A 229 -12.43 -0.31 -1.65
N PHE A 230 -13.61 -0.35 -1.04
CA PHE A 230 -14.62 0.69 -1.19
C PHE A 230 -14.45 1.82 -0.17
N HIS A 231 -14.73 3.06 -0.60
CA HIS A 231 -14.91 4.22 0.26
C HIS A 231 -16.40 4.58 0.37
N LEU A 232 -16.88 4.89 1.57
CA LEU A 232 -18.14 5.62 1.74
C LEU A 232 -17.85 7.11 1.63
N MET A 233 -18.38 7.72 0.59
CA MET A 233 -18.18 9.12 0.24
C MET A 233 -19.43 9.96 0.45
N VAL A 234 -19.27 11.15 1.03
CA VAL A 234 -20.33 12.14 1.22
C VAL A 234 -19.73 13.55 1.27
N ASN A 235 -20.47 14.57 0.81
CA ASN A 235 -20.05 15.96 0.91
C ASN A 235 -19.74 16.35 2.37
N ALA A 236 -18.49 16.72 2.66
CA ALA A 236 -18.01 17.03 4.00
C ALA A 236 -18.58 18.34 4.55
N CYS A 237 -19.14 19.20 3.69
CA CYS A 237 -19.71 20.49 4.03
C CYS A 237 -21.21 20.39 4.37
N ASN A 238 -21.82 19.20 4.27
CA ASN A 238 -23.22 18.96 4.55
C ASN A 238 -23.43 18.23 5.88
N ASP A 239 -23.79 18.98 6.93
CA ASP A 239 -24.02 18.46 8.28
C ASP A 239 -25.01 17.27 8.30
N LYS A 240 -26.14 17.39 7.60
CA LYS A 240 -27.18 16.33 7.57
C LYS A 240 -26.66 15.06 6.92
N ALA A 241 -25.84 15.19 5.88
CA ALA A 241 -25.29 14.06 5.16
C ALA A 241 -24.20 13.34 5.98
N VAL A 242 -23.32 14.09 6.64
CA VAL A 242 -22.30 13.52 7.56
C VAL A 242 -22.95 12.84 8.77
N GLN A 243 -23.98 13.44 9.36
CA GLN A 243 -24.75 12.81 10.45
C GLN A 243 -25.44 11.53 10.01
N ARG A 244 -26.05 11.53 8.81
CA ARG A 244 -26.68 10.33 8.24
C ARG A 244 -25.67 9.20 8.06
N LEU A 245 -24.47 9.51 7.57
CA LEU A 245 -23.38 8.54 7.45
C LEU A 245 -22.99 7.98 8.83
N ARG A 246 -22.82 8.82 9.86
CA ARG A 246 -22.51 8.34 11.23
C ARG A 246 -23.57 7.38 11.76
N CYS A 247 -24.84 7.74 11.61
CA CYS A 247 -25.97 6.93 12.06
C CYS A 247 -25.97 5.57 11.37
N ARG A 248 -25.89 5.55 10.04
CA ARG A 248 -25.93 4.32 9.24
C ARG A 248 -24.71 3.42 9.43
N LYS A 249 -23.51 4.02 9.54
CA LYS A 249 -22.24 3.30 9.81
C LYS A 249 -22.09 2.86 11.27
N LYS A 250 -23.00 3.28 12.16
CA LYS A 250 -22.92 3.07 13.63
C LYS A 250 -21.62 3.60 14.24
N ARG A 251 -21.10 4.71 13.70
CA ARG A 251 -19.81 5.32 14.10
C ARG A 251 -20.05 6.67 14.79
N LYS A 252 -20.16 6.65 16.13
CA LYS A 252 -20.53 7.82 16.94
C LYS A 252 -19.52 8.95 16.83
N GLU A 253 -18.27 8.74 17.28
CA GLU A 253 -17.32 9.84 17.50
C GLU A 253 -16.02 9.71 16.69
N LYS A 254 -15.58 8.49 16.37
CA LYS A 254 -14.30 8.26 15.68
C LYS A 254 -14.22 9.14 14.41
N PRO A 255 -13.16 9.93 14.24
CA PRO A 255 -13.06 10.90 13.13
C PRO A 255 -13.21 10.25 11.76
N PHE A 256 -13.77 11.00 10.81
CA PHE A 256 -13.73 10.64 9.40
C PHE A 256 -12.51 11.22 8.71
N ALA A 257 -11.95 10.47 7.76
CA ALA A 257 -10.95 11.00 6.85
C ALA A 257 -11.63 11.82 5.75
N LEU A 258 -10.92 12.86 5.30
CA LEU A 258 -11.36 13.82 4.31
C LEU A 258 -10.46 13.73 3.09
N MET A 259 -11.07 13.65 1.91
CA MET A 259 -10.38 13.81 0.65
C MET A 259 -10.59 15.25 0.16
N PHE A 260 -9.49 15.94 -0.12
CA PHE A 260 -9.49 17.29 -0.70
C PHE A 260 -9.14 17.25 -2.19
N PRO A 261 -9.66 18.17 -3.01
CA PRO A 261 -9.29 18.25 -4.43
C PRO A 261 -7.81 18.58 -4.64
N ALA A 262 -7.29 19.55 -3.89
CA ALA A 262 -5.91 19.97 -3.93
C ALA A 262 -5.38 20.27 -2.52
N VAL A 263 -4.06 20.33 -2.36
CA VAL A 263 -3.46 20.65 -1.05
C VAL A 263 -3.60 22.13 -0.70
N GLU A 264 -3.75 22.98 -1.70
CA GLU A 264 -4.06 24.39 -1.53
C GLU A 264 -5.37 24.55 -0.74
N ASP A 265 -6.38 23.72 -1.02
CA ASP A 265 -7.64 23.68 -0.26
C ASP A 265 -7.44 23.22 1.19
N VAL A 266 -6.44 22.39 1.46
CA VAL A 266 -6.16 21.88 2.82
C VAL A 266 -5.64 23.01 3.72
N LYS A 267 -4.83 23.93 3.17
CA LYS A 267 -4.19 25.03 3.91
C LYS A 267 -5.20 26.00 4.52
N ASP A 268 -6.42 26.04 4.00
CA ASP A 268 -7.53 26.83 4.55
C ASP A 268 -8.07 26.25 5.86
N PHE A 269 -7.97 24.91 6.05
CA PHE A 269 -8.56 24.21 7.19
C PHE A 269 -7.53 23.69 8.19
N CYS A 270 -6.29 23.46 7.77
CA CYS A 270 -5.23 22.87 8.58
C CYS A 270 -3.95 23.71 8.57
N THR A 271 -3.12 23.53 9.59
CA THR A 271 -1.72 23.98 9.56
C THR A 271 -0.87 22.89 8.91
N LEU A 272 -0.02 23.28 7.96
CA LEU A 272 0.90 22.37 7.27
C LEU A 272 2.33 22.89 7.43
N SER A 273 3.21 22.03 7.92
CA SER A 273 4.66 22.15 7.79
C SER A 273 5.12 21.70 6.39
N ALA A 274 6.38 22.01 6.05
CA ALA A 274 6.96 21.59 4.77
C ALA A 274 7.01 20.06 4.62
N LEU A 275 7.34 19.33 5.69
CA LEU A 275 7.38 17.87 5.66
C LEU A 275 5.97 17.26 5.51
N GLU A 276 4.97 17.85 6.16
CA GLU A 276 3.57 17.42 5.99
C GLU A 276 3.06 17.66 4.56
N ASP A 277 3.40 18.78 3.92
CA ASP A 277 3.07 19.02 2.50
C ASP A 277 3.74 17.97 1.59
N GLN A 278 5.03 17.66 1.85
CA GLN A 278 5.77 16.64 1.10
C GLN A 278 5.14 15.24 1.25
N VAL A 279 4.82 14.83 2.48
CA VAL A 279 4.24 13.49 2.72
C VAL A 279 2.82 13.39 2.16
N LEU A 280 2.02 14.47 2.18
CA LEU A 280 0.71 14.49 1.53
C LEU A 280 0.79 14.31 0.00
N ARG A 281 1.79 14.94 -0.64
CA ARG A 281 2.06 14.83 -2.08
C ARG A 281 2.85 13.58 -2.45
N SER A 282 3.23 12.76 -1.47
CA SER A 282 4.02 11.56 -1.70
C SER A 282 3.25 10.54 -2.58
N PRO A 283 3.96 9.67 -3.30
CA PRO A 283 3.31 8.63 -4.09
C PRO A 283 2.49 7.64 -3.25
N ALA A 284 2.70 7.57 -1.93
CA ALA A 284 1.87 6.77 -1.03
C ALA A 284 0.46 7.36 -0.84
N ALA A 285 0.31 8.67 -0.98
CA ALA A 285 -0.93 9.44 -0.77
C ALA A 285 -1.72 8.97 0.48
N PRO A 286 -1.13 9.06 1.69
CA PRO A 286 -1.76 8.58 2.92
C PRO A 286 -2.86 9.52 3.42
N ILE A 287 -3.60 9.07 4.43
CA ILE A 287 -4.34 9.95 5.34
C ILE A 287 -3.35 10.53 6.35
N MET A 288 -3.11 11.83 6.30
CA MET A 288 -2.30 12.56 7.27
C MET A 288 -3.15 13.15 8.38
N LEU A 289 -2.72 12.99 9.63
CA LEU A 289 -3.31 13.70 10.75
C LEU A 289 -2.72 15.11 10.84
N LEU A 290 -3.53 16.11 10.56
CA LEU A 290 -3.14 17.52 10.56
C LEU A 290 -3.89 18.31 11.63
N GLN A 291 -3.19 19.26 12.24
CA GLN A 291 -3.79 20.16 13.21
C GLN A 291 -4.77 21.11 12.52
N ARG A 292 -6.01 21.13 13.03
CA ARG A 292 -7.08 21.99 12.55
C ARG A 292 -6.82 23.46 12.91
N ARG A 293 -7.09 24.37 11.98
CA ARG A 293 -7.15 25.82 12.25
C ARG A 293 -8.41 26.18 13.02
N LEU A 294 -8.27 27.00 14.07
CA LEU A 294 -9.37 27.43 14.94
C LEU A 294 -10.18 28.60 14.36
N SER A 295 -9.59 29.43 13.50
CA SER A 295 -10.27 30.57 12.87
C SER A 295 -10.97 30.16 11.57
N THR A 296 -12.31 30.12 11.59
CA THR A 296 -13.14 29.90 10.39
C THR A 296 -13.32 31.15 9.54
N GLU A 297 -12.66 32.27 9.88
CA GLU A 297 -12.78 33.56 9.19
C GLU A 297 -12.01 33.62 7.86
N THR A 298 -11.14 32.65 7.57
CA THR A 298 -10.23 32.65 6.41
C THR A 298 -10.52 31.59 5.35
N ALA A 299 -11.62 30.82 5.42
CA ALA A 299 -11.95 29.91 4.32
C ALA A 299 -12.30 30.77 3.09
N MET A 300 -11.43 30.79 2.08
CA MET A 300 -11.45 31.74 0.96
C MET A 300 -12.73 31.72 0.10
N GLN A 301 -13.69 30.84 0.41
CA GLN A 301 -14.90 30.61 -0.40
C GLN A 301 -16.18 30.39 0.43
N GLY A 302 -16.20 30.67 1.74
CA GLY A 302 -17.38 30.42 2.58
C GLY A 302 -17.72 28.93 2.78
N ILE A 303 -16.86 28.02 2.31
CA ILE A 303 -16.96 26.57 2.50
C ILE A 303 -16.65 26.24 3.96
N LYS A 304 -17.61 25.61 4.65
CA LYS A 304 -17.48 25.21 6.05
C LYS A 304 -17.59 23.71 6.19
N LEU A 305 -16.54 23.08 6.69
CA LEU A 305 -16.55 21.66 7.05
C LEU A 305 -17.55 21.39 8.17
N SER A 306 -18.26 20.26 8.06
CA SER A 306 -19.18 19.80 9.09
C SER A 306 -18.47 19.60 10.43
N ARG A 307 -19.06 20.12 11.52
CA ARG A 307 -18.56 19.87 12.89
C ARG A 307 -18.60 18.40 13.30
N TYR A 308 -19.37 17.59 12.58
CA TYR A 308 -19.51 16.16 12.84
C TYR A 308 -18.40 15.32 12.20
N ILE A 309 -17.45 15.90 11.45
CA ILE A 309 -16.34 15.12 10.87
C ILE A 309 -15.42 14.55 11.95
N ALA A 310 -15.00 15.39 12.89
CA ALA A 310 -14.10 15.01 13.98
C ALA A 310 -14.52 15.75 15.27
N PRO A 311 -15.61 15.31 15.93
CA PRO A 311 -16.12 15.96 17.13
C PRO A 311 -15.04 15.99 18.22
N LEU A 312 -14.78 17.16 18.81
CA LEU A 312 -13.83 17.37 19.91
C LEU A 312 -12.37 16.96 19.62
N ASN A 313 -12.02 16.67 18.36
CA ASN A 313 -10.66 16.32 17.98
C ASN A 313 -9.95 17.56 17.39
N PRO A 314 -8.75 17.92 17.89
CA PRO A 314 -7.98 19.03 17.34
C PRO A 314 -7.39 18.71 15.96
N ASN A 315 -7.34 17.45 15.56
CA ASN A 315 -6.78 17.00 14.30
C ASN A 315 -7.86 16.57 13.30
N LEU A 316 -7.57 16.76 12.02
CA LEU A 316 -8.32 16.21 10.89
C LEU A 316 -7.47 15.16 10.17
N GLY A 317 -8.10 14.06 9.76
CA GLY A 317 -7.47 13.11 8.84
C GLY A 317 -7.69 13.59 7.41
N VAL A 318 -6.62 13.92 6.70
CA VAL A 318 -6.65 14.53 5.37
C VAL A 318 -5.88 13.67 4.38
N MET A 319 -6.45 13.43 3.19
CA MET A 319 -5.76 12.79 2.07
C MET A 319 -6.01 13.56 0.77
N LEU A 320 -5.09 13.40 -0.17
CA LEU A 320 -5.26 13.83 -1.57
C LEU A 320 -5.81 12.68 -2.42
N PRO A 321 -6.36 12.95 -3.62
CA PRO A 321 -6.92 11.90 -4.47
C PRO A 321 -5.79 10.96 -4.94
N PRO A 322 -5.87 9.64 -4.70
CA PRO A 322 -4.77 8.74 -5.05
C PRO A 322 -4.86 8.18 -6.49
N THR A 323 -6.06 8.16 -7.10
CA THR A 323 -6.28 7.55 -8.43
C THR A 323 -6.92 8.51 -9.41
N PRO A 324 -6.89 8.23 -10.73
CA PRO A 324 -7.55 9.08 -11.72
C PRO A 324 -9.05 9.18 -11.45
N LEU A 325 -9.72 8.08 -11.04
CA LEU A 325 -11.11 8.10 -10.59
C LEU A 325 -11.35 9.16 -9.50
N HIS A 326 -10.53 9.16 -8.45
CA HIS A 326 -10.69 10.11 -7.36
C HIS A 326 -10.38 11.54 -7.80
N HIS A 327 -9.35 11.76 -8.62
CA HIS A 327 -9.05 13.08 -9.17
C HIS A 327 -10.23 13.63 -9.99
N ILE A 328 -10.81 12.80 -10.87
CA ILE A 328 -11.95 13.20 -11.69
C ILE A 328 -13.17 13.51 -10.81
N LEU A 329 -13.46 12.68 -9.80
CA LEU A 329 -14.54 12.92 -8.85
C LEU A 329 -14.35 14.23 -8.09
N MET A 330 -13.17 14.44 -7.51
CA MET A 330 -12.89 15.63 -6.70
C MET A 330 -12.90 16.92 -7.52
N MET A 331 -12.40 16.87 -8.76
CA MET A 331 -12.49 17.99 -9.70
C MET A 331 -13.95 18.35 -10.00
N LYS A 332 -14.80 17.36 -10.28
CA LYS A 332 -16.21 17.59 -10.64
C LYS A 332 -17.11 17.94 -9.44
N VAL A 333 -16.83 17.38 -8.26
CA VAL A 333 -17.55 17.70 -7.02
C VAL A 333 -17.15 19.09 -6.50
N ALA A 334 -15.89 19.50 -6.69
CA ALA A 334 -15.35 20.81 -6.32
C ALA A 334 -15.59 21.19 -4.84
N SER A 335 -15.55 20.19 -3.95
CA SER A 335 -15.69 20.36 -2.51
C SER A 335 -14.99 19.20 -1.80
N PRO A 336 -14.46 19.41 -0.57
CA PRO A 336 -13.98 18.31 0.26
C PRO A 336 -15.11 17.30 0.52
N VAL A 337 -14.74 16.02 0.56
CA VAL A 337 -15.65 14.91 0.85
C VAL A 337 -15.10 14.09 2.00
N VAL A 338 -15.99 13.52 2.81
CA VAL A 338 -15.61 12.39 3.66
C VAL A 338 -15.27 11.23 2.74
N ALA A 339 -14.15 10.56 2.98
CA ALA A 339 -13.75 9.32 2.32
C ALA A 339 -13.29 8.36 3.41
N THR A 340 -14.19 7.50 3.89
CA THR A 340 -13.90 6.52 4.94
C THR A 340 -14.04 5.11 4.38
N SER A 341 -13.30 4.14 4.91
CA SER A 341 -13.43 2.73 4.53
C SER A 341 -14.90 2.29 4.56
N ALA A 342 -15.33 1.53 3.55
CA ALA A 342 -16.70 1.05 3.46
C ALA A 342 -16.84 -0.26 4.22
N ASN A 343 -17.21 -0.12 5.48
CA ASN A 343 -17.48 -1.20 6.41
C ASN A 343 -18.52 -0.73 7.45
N ILE A 344 -19.18 -1.69 8.09
CA ILE A 344 -19.85 -1.44 9.37
C ILE A 344 -18.75 -1.44 10.44
N SER A 345 -18.88 -0.62 11.49
CA SER A 345 -17.84 -0.40 12.52
C SER A 345 -17.07 -1.69 12.87
N ASP A 346 -15.74 -1.60 12.83
CA ASP A 346 -14.79 -2.63 13.28
C ASP A 346 -14.77 -3.93 12.44
N GLU A 347 -15.35 -3.89 11.24
CA GLU A 347 -15.16 -4.91 10.20
C GLU A 347 -14.06 -4.52 9.19
N THR A 348 -13.62 -5.47 8.37
CA THR A 348 -12.69 -5.24 7.25
C THR A 348 -13.31 -4.40 6.14
N ILE A 349 -12.50 -3.71 5.34
CA ILE A 349 -13.01 -2.97 4.18
C ILE A 349 -13.60 -3.93 3.14
N CYS A 350 -14.77 -3.60 2.56
CA CYS A 350 -15.31 -4.38 1.44
C CYS A 350 -14.42 -4.18 0.21
N ALA A 351 -14.12 -5.24 -0.53
CA ALA A 351 -13.34 -5.18 -1.77
C ALA A 351 -14.11 -5.72 -2.99
N ASP A 352 -15.02 -6.67 -2.76
CA ASP A 352 -15.91 -7.23 -3.77
C ASP A 352 -17.24 -6.46 -3.85
N GLU A 353 -17.80 -6.37 -5.07
CA GLU A 353 -19.03 -5.66 -5.35
C GLU A 353 -20.26 -6.25 -4.68
N LEU A 354 -20.40 -7.59 -4.70
CA LEU A 354 -21.55 -8.29 -4.13
C LEU A 354 -21.47 -8.26 -2.60
N GLU A 355 -20.26 -8.41 -2.07
CA GLU A 355 -19.98 -8.19 -0.66
C GLU A 355 -20.38 -6.76 -0.23
N ALA A 356 -19.94 -5.74 -0.97
CA ALA A 356 -20.24 -4.34 -0.67
C ALA A 356 -21.76 -4.10 -0.68
N LEU A 357 -22.49 -4.63 -1.67
CA LEU A 357 -23.94 -4.51 -1.75
C LEU A 357 -24.65 -5.12 -0.53
N LYS A 358 -24.20 -6.30 -0.10
CA LYS A 358 -24.78 -7.02 1.05
C LYS A 358 -24.48 -6.31 2.37
N ARG A 359 -23.22 -5.94 2.60
CA ARG A 359 -22.75 -5.39 3.89
C ARG A 359 -23.14 -3.92 4.07
N LEU A 360 -23.19 -3.14 2.99
CA LEU A 360 -23.49 -1.71 3.03
C LEU A 360 -24.97 -1.42 2.73
N GLN A 361 -25.80 -2.46 2.70
CA GLN A 361 -27.25 -2.32 2.57
C GLN A 361 -27.80 -1.41 3.66
N GLY A 362 -28.54 -0.37 3.26
CA GLY A 362 -29.06 0.65 4.17
C GLY A 362 -28.02 1.69 4.64
N VAL A 363 -26.74 1.56 4.24
CA VAL A 363 -25.68 2.55 4.46
C VAL A 363 -25.53 3.46 3.25
N ALA A 364 -25.12 2.89 2.11
CA ALA A 364 -24.92 3.63 0.87
C ALA A 364 -26.25 3.79 0.12
N ASP A 365 -26.44 4.98 -0.47
CA ASP A 365 -27.56 5.27 -1.36
C ASP A 365 -27.28 4.75 -2.79
N PHE A 366 -26.01 4.73 -3.21
CA PHE A 366 -25.53 4.24 -4.51
C PHE A 366 -24.14 3.58 -4.41
N TYR A 367 -23.77 2.81 -5.42
CA TYR A 367 -22.47 2.15 -5.53
C TYR A 367 -21.82 2.46 -6.87
N LEU A 368 -20.70 3.17 -6.88
CA LEU A 368 -19.87 3.34 -8.06
C LEU A 368 -18.81 2.23 -8.08
N VAL A 369 -18.99 1.25 -8.96
CA VAL A 369 -18.17 0.04 -9.05
C VAL A 369 -17.36 0.01 -10.34
N HIS A 370 -16.44 -0.95 -10.45
CA HIS A 370 -15.72 -1.23 -11.68
C HIS A 370 -15.32 -2.69 -11.81
N ASN A 371 -15.28 -3.19 -13.04
CA ASN A 371 -15.00 -4.60 -13.34
C ASN A 371 -13.53 -5.04 -13.21
N ARG A 372 -12.61 -4.21 -12.69
CA ARG A 372 -11.27 -4.66 -12.28
C ARG A 372 -11.34 -5.28 -10.86
N PRO A 373 -11.04 -6.58 -10.69
CA PRO A 373 -10.98 -7.20 -9.36
C PRO A 373 -9.90 -6.56 -8.49
N ILE A 374 -10.13 -6.58 -7.17
CA ILE A 374 -9.14 -6.22 -6.15
C ILE A 374 -8.66 -7.54 -5.56
N VAL A 375 -7.41 -7.92 -5.85
CA VAL A 375 -6.84 -9.21 -5.44
C VAL A 375 -6.47 -9.18 -3.96
N ARG A 376 -5.92 -8.06 -3.50
CA ARG A 376 -5.60 -7.82 -2.09
C ARG A 376 -6.27 -6.54 -1.63
N HIS A 377 -7.14 -6.69 -0.65
CA HIS A 377 -7.76 -5.54 -0.02
C HIS A 377 -6.72 -4.76 0.79
N GLY A 378 -6.96 -3.46 0.97
CA GLY A 378 -6.10 -2.58 1.74
C GLY A 378 -6.82 -1.31 2.11
N ASP A 379 -6.87 -1.02 3.41
CA ASP A 379 -7.26 0.29 3.92
C ASP A 379 -6.31 1.39 3.40
N ASP A 380 -6.71 2.64 3.54
CA ASP A 380 -5.77 3.76 3.42
C ASP A 380 -4.83 3.80 4.64
N SER A 381 -3.54 4.01 4.37
CA SER A 381 -2.54 4.23 5.41
C SER A 381 -2.82 5.53 6.16
N ILE A 382 -2.49 5.55 7.46
CA ILE A 382 -2.63 6.74 8.30
C ILE A 382 -1.25 7.09 8.84
N VAL A 383 -0.85 8.35 8.67
CA VAL A 383 0.44 8.88 9.09
C VAL A 383 0.30 10.18 9.87
N ARG A 384 1.35 10.53 10.61
CA ARG A 384 1.53 11.85 11.22
C ARG A 384 2.99 12.22 11.20
N VAL A 385 3.30 13.50 11.39
CA VAL A 385 4.68 13.95 11.63
C VAL A 385 4.89 14.19 13.12
N VAL A 386 5.93 13.61 13.69
CA VAL A 386 6.33 13.78 15.10
C VAL A 386 7.82 14.08 15.13
N LEU A 387 8.20 15.17 15.80
CA LEU A 387 9.61 15.58 15.95
C LEU A 387 10.38 15.65 14.61
N GLY A 388 9.71 16.08 13.53
CA GLY A 388 10.32 16.21 12.21
C GLY A 388 10.51 14.90 11.44
N ALA A 389 9.92 13.80 11.91
CA ALA A 389 9.91 12.52 11.22
C ALA A 389 8.47 12.05 10.94
N GLU A 390 8.29 11.39 9.81
CA GLU A 390 7.04 10.70 9.50
C GLU A 390 6.88 9.46 10.39
N GLN A 391 5.69 9.28 10.94
CA GLN A 391 5.31 8.11 11.71
C GLN A 391 4.05 7.47 11.11
N VAL A 392 4.18 6.22 10.68
CA VAL A 392 3.07 5.41 10.17
C VAL A 392 2.28 4.84 11.36
N LEU A 393 1.01 5.21 11.46
CA LEU A 393 0.08 4.70 12.48
C LEU A 393 -0.71 3.49 11.99
N ARG A 394 -0.91 3.42 10.68
CA ARG A 394 -1.53 2.28 9.99
C ARG A 394 -0.78 2.07 8.68
N CYS A 395 -0.08 0.94 8.57
CA CYS A 395 0.58 0.53 7.34
C CYS A 395 -0.41 -0.26 6.46
N ALA A 396 -0.82 0.33 5.34
CA ALA A 396 -1.74 -0.26 4.39
C ALA A 396 -1.44 0.27 2.97
N ARG A 397 -2.42 0.76 2.20
CA ARG A 397 -2.18 1.28 0.83
C ARG A 397 -1.05 2.32 0.81
N GLY A 398 -0.14 2.18 -0.15
CA GLY A 398 1.01 3.08 -0.34
C GLY A 398 2.28 2.71 0.45
N TYR A 399 2.19 1.80 1.42
CA TYR A 399 3.32 1.35 2.24
C TYR A 399 3.44 -0.17 2.28
N ALA A 400 2.30 -0.87 2.38
CA ALA A 400 2.22 -2.32 2.37
C ALA A 400 2.24 -2.87 0.93
N PRO A 401 2.93 -4.00 0.68
CA PRO A 401 3.66 -4.81 1.64
C PRO A 401 4.99 -4.12 1.96
N THR A 402 5.31 -4.00 3.23
CA THR A 402 6.56 -3.36 3.66
C THR A 402 7.63 -4.41 3.79
N SER A 403 8.81 -4.16 3.22
CA SER A 403 9.98 -5.01 3.42
C SER A 403 11.00 -4.32 4.33
N ILE A 404 11.43 -5.03 5.37
CA ILE A 404 12.52 -4.61 6.26
C ILE A 404 13.73 -5.47 5.92
N LEU A 405 14.83 -4.84 5.54
CA LEU A 405 16.10 -5.51 5.26
C LEU A 405 16.91 -5.66 6.55
N LEU A 406 17.30 -6.89 6.87
CA LEU A 406 18.18 -7.21 7.98
C LEU A 406 19.62 -7.33 7.48
N ASN A 407 20.58 -7.02 8.35
CA ASN A 407 22.02 -7.16 8.07
C ASN A 407 22.53 -8.62 8.05
N ARG A 408 21.65 -9.60 8.30
CA ARG A 408 21.97 -11.02 8.36
C ARG A 408 20.79 -11.87 7.88
N PRO A 409 21.04 -13.07 7.35
CA PRO A 409 19.96 -13.98 7.02
C PRO A 409 19.25 -14.46 8.29
N ILE A 410 17.95 -14.73 8.17
CA ILE A 410 17.06 -15.24 9.20
C ILE A 410 16.38 -16.51 8.70
N SER A 411 16.18 -17.46 9.60
CA SER A 411 15.39 -18.66 9.32
C SER A 411 13.93 -18.30 8.99
N PRO A 412 13.26 -19.06 8.11
CA PRO A 412 11.84 -18.87 7.80
C PRO A 412 10.95 -18.81 9.04
N LEU A 413 10.42 -17.63 9.37
CA LEU A 413 9.55 -17.43 10.54
C LEU A 413 8.30 -16.65 10.14
N LEU A 414 7.13 -17.15 10.52
CA LEU A 414 5.86 -16.44 10.39
C LEU A 414 5.51 -15.74 11.70
N GLY A 415 5.32 -14.42 11.68
CA GLY A 415 4.75 -13.66 12.78
C GLY A 415 3.25 -13.44 12.57
N VAL A 416 2.41 -13.92 13.47
CA VAL A 416 0.93 -13.81 13.36
C VAL A 416 0.36 -12.56 14.04
N GLY A 417 1.18 -11.81 14.78
CA GLY A 417 0.81 -10.54 15.40
C GLY A 417 -0.15 -10.66 16.59
N GLY A 418 -0.57 -9.51 17.11
CA GLY A 418 -1.50 -9.40 18.25
C GLY A 418 -2.97 -9.34 17.84
N PHE A 419 -3.83 -8.94 18.77
CA PHE A 419 -5.29 -8.87 18.56
C PHE A 419 -5.76 -7.60 17.84
N LEU A 420 -5.41 -6.43 18.39
CA LEU A 420 -5.82 -5.14 17.85
C LEU A 420 -4.89 -4.67 16.73
N LYS A 421 -5.47 -4.14 15.65
CA LYS A 421 -4.73 -3.58 14.52
C LYS A 421 -3.71 -4.57 13.92
N ASN A 422 -4.08 -5.84 13.87
CA ASN A 422 -3.25 -6.94 13.43
C ASN A 422 -2.64 -6.72 12.02
N SER A 423 -1.43 -7.24 11.86
CA SER A 423 -0.70 -7.44 10.62
C SER A 423 0.16 -8.70 10.78
N VAL A 424 0.40 -9.42 9.69
CA VAL A 424 1.25 -10.62 9.68
C VAL A 424 2.60 -10.31 9.04
N ALA A 425 3.64 -11.05 9.43
CA ALA A 425 4.99 -10.86 8.94
C ALA A 425 5.64 -12.17 8.49
N LEU A 426 6.30 -12.17 7.33
CA LEU A 426 7.07 -13.30 6.82
C LEU A 426 8.56 -12.96 6.84
N ALA A 427 9.35 -13.67 7.63
CA ALA A 427 10.80 -13.53 7.64
C ALA A 427 11.43 -14.59 6.72
N LYS A 428 12.12 -14.19 5.64
CA LYS A 428 12.76 -15.10 4.68
C LYS A 428 14.05 -14.48 4.15
N GLY A 429 15.15 -15.25 4.18
CA GLY A 429 16.44 -14.74 3.71
C GLY A 429 16.89 -13.58 4.58
N GLN A 430 17.08 -12.38 4.02
CA GLN A 430 17.41 -11.17 4.80
C GLN A 430 16.20 -10.23 4.99
N TYR A 431 15.00 -10.63 4.58
CA TYR A 431 13.84 -9.75 4.57
C TYR A 431 12.80 -10.17 5.60
N ILE A 432 12.14 -9.17 6.18
CA ILE A 432 10.85 -9.30 6.85
C ILE A 432 9.81 -8.59 5.99
N PHE A 433 8.81 -9.33 5.51
CA PHE A 433 7.70 -8.81 4.73
C PHE A 433 6.47 -8.65 5.63
N VAL A 434 6.03 -7.42 5.85
CA VAL A 434 4.85 -7.11 6.67
C VAL A 434 3.64 -6.88 5.76
N SER A 435 2.52 -7.51 6.09
CA SER A 435 1.25 -7.36 5.37
C SER A 435 0.66 -5.97 5.54
N GLN A 436 -0.40 -5.69 4.79
CA GLN A 436 -1.31 -4.60 5.09
C GLN A 436 -1.98 -4.81 6.46
N HIS A 437 -2.48 -3.71 7.02
CA HIS A 437 -3.39 -3.69 8.16
C HIS A 437 -4.63 -4.55 7.91
N ILE A 438 -4.88 -5.52 8.80
CA ILE A 438 -6.05 -6.41 8.73
C ILE A 438 -7.20 -5.86 9.59
N GLY A 439 -6.89 -5.33 10.78
CA GLY A 439 -7.88 -4.80 11.72
C GLY A 439 -7.81 -5.47 13.09
N ALA A 440 -8.85 -5.34 13.90
CA ALA A 440 -8.96 -6.08 15.16
C ALA A 440 -9.56 -7.46 14.88
N LEU A 441 -8.98 -8.53 15.42
CA LEU A 441 -9.44 -9.91 15.20
C LEU A 441 -10.67 -10.25 16.07
N GLU A 442 -11.68 -9.39 16.09
CA GLU A 442 -12.82 -9.46 17.02
C GLU A 442 -13.99 -10.30 16.49
N ASN A 443 -14.10 -10.45 15.17
CA ASN A 443 -15.26 -11.04 14.52
C ASN A 443 -14.87 -12.02 13.39
N PRO A 444 -15.77 -12.92 12.98
CA PRO A 444 -15.48 -13.91 11.94
C PRO A 444 -14.93 -13.30 10.65
N GLN A 445 -15.41 -12.13 10.23
CA GLN A 445 -14.98 -11.45 9.01
C GLN A 445 -13.51 -11.02 9.09
N THR A 446 -13.09 -10.44 10.22
CA THR A 446 -11.69 -10.06 10.45
C THR A 446 -10.77 -11.28 10.57
N VAL A 447 -11.26 -12.39 11.11
CA VAL A 447 -10.52 -13.67 11.17
C VAL A 447 -10.40 -14.31 9.79
N THR A 448 -11.45 -14.26 8.96
CA THR A 448 -11.37 -14.68 7.55
C THR A 448 -10.35 -13.84 6.79
N ALA A 449 -10.40 -12.50 6.90
CA ALA A 449 -9.43 -11.63 6.25
C ALA A 449 -7.99 -11.87 6.72
N PHE A 450 -7.79 -12.23 8.00
CA PHE A 450 -6.51 -12.66 8.53
C PHE A 450 -6.00 -13.94 7.85
N ASN A 451 -6.84 -14.97 7.74
CA ASN A 451 -6.50 -16.22 7.06
C ASN A 451 -6.20 -15.99 5.57
N ASP A 452 -7.05 -15.23 4.88
CA ASP A 452 -6.88 -14.91 3.46
C ASP A 452 -5.57 -14.13 3.23
N THR A 453 -5.22 -13.22 4.14
CA THR A 453 -3.97 -12.46 4.07
C THR A 453 -2.76 -13.36 4.31
N LEU A 454 -2.82 -14.28 5.27
CA LEU A 454 -1.76 -15.26 5.51
C LEU A 454 -1.53 -16.14 4.28
N GLU A 455 -2.60 -16.71 3.73
CA GLU A 455 -2.52 -17.56 2.53
C GLU A 455 -1.96 -16.76 1.35
N SER A 456 -2.51 -15.57 1.10
CA SER A 456 -2.10 -14.72 -0.02
C SER A 456 -0.63 -14.29 0.07
N MET A 457 -0.16 -13.91 1.26
CA MET A 457 1.24 -13.52 1.48
C MET A 457 2.18 -14.72 1.34
N THR A 458 1.78 -15.87 1.89
CA THR A 458 2.56 -17.12 1.84
C THR A 458 2.72 -17.62 0.40
N GLN A 459 1.65 -17.58 -0.40
CA GLN A 459 1.68 -17.92 -1.81
C GLN A 459 2.51 -16.93 -2.63
N LEU A 460 2.34 -15.61 -2.40
CA LEU A 460 3.05 -14.57 -3.13
C LEU A 460 4.57 -14.71 -3.00
N TYR A 461 5.06 -14.99 -1.78
CA TYR A 461 6.49 -15.13 -1.49
C TYR A 461 7.02 -16.57 -1.53
N ASP A 462 6.19 -17.54 -1.95
CA ASP A 462 6.50 -18.98 -1.91
C ASP A 462 7.19 -19.35 -0.60
N PHE A 463 6.46 -19.10 0.48
CA PHE A 463 6.95 -19.21 1.83
C PHE A 463 6.37 -20.47 2.46
N GLN A 464 7.20 -21.20 3.18
CA GLN A 464 6.75 -22.31 4.02
C GLN A 464 7.31 -22.04 5.42
N PRO A 465 6.47 -21.66 6.39
CA PRO A 465 6.93 -21.41 7.74
C PRO A 465 7.49 -22.69 8.36
N SER A 466 8.73 -22.65 8.87
CA SER A 466 9.23 -23.71 9.77
C SER A 466 8.70 -23.49 11.19
N ASP A 467 8.68 -22.23 11.61
CA ASP A 467 8.28 -21.81 12.95
C ASP A 467 7.27 -20.65 12.86
N VAL A 468 6.49 -20.49 13.93
CA VAL A 468 5.52 -19.39 14.07
C VAL A 468 5.74 -18.63 15.37
N ALA A 469 5.87 -17.31 15.27
CA ALA A 469 5.89 -16.40 16.39
C ALA A 469 4.49 -15.82 16.64
N CYS A 470 3.98 -15.99 17.85
CA CYS A 470 2.68 -15.51 18.30
C CYS A 470 2.83 -14.62 19.54
N ASP A 471 1.79 -13.87 19.87
CA ASP A 471 1.75 -13.15 21.14
C ASP A 471 1.70 -14.15 22.31
N TYR A 472 2.22 -13.75 23.47
CA TYR A 472 2.12 -14.56 24.69
C TYR A 472 0.69 -14.69 25.20
N HIS A 473 -0.24 -13.83 24.76
CA HIS A 473 -1.64 -13.94 25.14
C HIS A 473 -2.28 -15.22 24.58
N PRO A 474 -2.82 -16.12 25.44
CA PRO A 474 -3.35 -17.42 25.00
C PRO A 474 -4.64 -17.29 24.18
N ASP A 475 -5.53 -16.36 24.54
CA ASP A 475 -6.86 -16.30 23.93
C ASP A 475 -6.94 -15.52 22.60
N TYR A 476 -5.81 -15.00 22.10
CA TYR A 476 -5.85 -14.26 20.84
C TYR A 476 -6.16 -15.21 19.67
N PRO A 477 -7.06 -14.83 18.72
CA PRO A 477 -7.32 -15.64 17.54
C PRO A 477 -6.06 -15.91 16.71
N SER A 478 -5.10 -14.99 16.69
CA SER A 478 -3.79 -15.21 16.05
C SER A 478 -2.97 -16.28 16.76
N THR A 479 -2.94 -16.28 18.10
CA THR A 479 -2.27 -17.33 18.90
C THR A 479 -2.95 -18.69 18.71
N ASN A 480 -4.28 -18.76 18.83
CA ASN A 480 -5.05 -19.97 18.60
C ASN A 480 -4.86 -20.53 17.18
N TRP A 481 -4.73 -19.66 16.18
CA TRP A 481 -4.39 -20.07 14.82
C TRP A 481 -3.00 -20.73 14.77
N ALA A 482 -2.00 -20.16 15.45
CA ALA A 482 -0.66 -20.74 15.54
C ALA A 482 -0.68 -22.11 16.23
N ASP A 483 -1.45 -22.26 17.32
CA ASP A 483 -1.69 -23.52 18.04
C ASP A 483 -2.28 -24.61 17.15
N THR A 484 -3.25 -24.24 16.31
CA THR A 484 -3.96 -25.20 15.48
C THR A 484 -3.13 -25.66 14.28
N ASN A 485 -2.34 -24.76 13.69
CA ASN A 485 -1.67 -24.99 12.41
C ASN A 485 -0.20 -25.40 12.53
N HIS A 486 0.45 -25.18 13.69
CA HIS A 486 1.90 -25.39 13.84
C HIS A 486 2.27 -26.10 15.14
N LYS A 487 3.20 -27.07 15.03
CA LYS A 487 3.68 -27.87 16.17
C LYS A 487 4.66 -27.14 17.06
N THR A 488 5.40 -26.17 16.51
CA THR A 488 6.42 -25.41 17.22
C THR A 488 6.11 -23.94 17.11
N GLN A 489 5.99 -23.29 18.27
CA GLN A 489 5.66 -21.88 18.37
C GLN A 489 6.69 -21.16 19.23
N LEU A 490 6.87 -19.88 18.92
CA LEU A 490 7.73 -18.96 19.63
C LEU A 490 6.85 -17.87 20.23
N PRO A 491 6.32 -18.06 21.45
CA PRO A 491 5.54 -17.02 22.10
C PRO A 491 6.46 -15.84 22.44
N VAL A 492 6.06 -14.64 22.00
CA VAL A 492 6.80 -13.40 22.23
C VAL A 492 5.95 -12.46 23.08
N GLN A 493 6.53 -11.92 24.14
CA GLN A 493 5.85 -10.96 25.00
C GLN A 493 5.56 -9.66 24.23
N HIS A 494 4.32 -9.17 24.30
CA HIS A 494 3.79 -8.05 23.52
C HIS A 494 4.68 -6.79 23.53
N HIS A 495 5.13 -6.36 24.71
CA HIS A 495 5.92 -5.13 24.86
C HIS A 495 7.36 -5.30 24.40
N VAL A 496 7.92 -6.50 24.56
CA VAL A 496 9.21 -6.87 23.97
C VAL A 496 9.11 -6.84 22.45
N ALA A 497 8.02 -7.34 21.87
CA ALA A 497 7.79 -7.25 20.43
C ALA A 497 7.73 -5.79 19.93
N HIS A 498 7.09 -4.88 20.68
CA HIS A 498 7.11 -3.45 20.38
C HIS A 498 8.53 -2.85 20.35
N VAL A 499 9.39 -3.22 21.31
CA VAL A 499 10.79 -2.74 21.30
C VAL A 499 11.55 -3.35 20.11
N PHE A 500 11.34 -4.64 19.84
CA PHE A 500 12.03 -5.35 18.77
C PHE A 500 11.63 -4.88 17.37
N SER A 501 10.39 -4.44 17.16
CA SER A 501 10.01 -3.85 15.87
C SER A 501 10.81 -2.57 15.58
N CYS A 502 10.97 -1.70 16.58
CA CYS A 502 11.79 -0.49 16.49
C CYS A 502 13.28 -0.83 16.26
N MET A 503 13.79 -1.84 16.96
CA MET A 503 15.16 -2.32 16.74
C MET A 503 15.38 -2.84 15.32
N ALA A 504 14.44 -3.60 14.79
CA ALA A 504 14.52 -4.17 13.44
C ALA A 504 14.47 -3.09 12.36
N GLU A 505 13.60 -2.09 12.51
CA GLU A 505 13.46 -0.97 11.57
C GLU A 505 14.72 -0.11 11.48
N HIS A 506 15.42 0.10 12.60
CA HIS A 506 16.57 0.99 12.69
C HIS A 506 17.94 0.28 12.78
N ASP A 507 18.00 -1.03 12.54
CA ASP A 507 19.20 -1.88 12.71
C ASP A 507 19.96 -1.63 14.03
N LEU A 508 19.21 -1.48 15.13
CA LEU A 508 19.80 -1.16 16.43
C LEU A 508 20.50 -2.38 17.03
N ARG A 509 21.70 -2.14 17.57
CA ARG A 509 22.49 -3.16 18.25
C ARG A 509 22.34 -3.05 19.76
N VAL A 510 22.33 -4.20 20.41
CA VAL A 510 22.42 -4.32 21.87
C VAL A 510 23.82 -3.95 22.38
N PRO A 511 23.96 -3.46 23.63
CA PRO A 511 22.90 -3.30 24.62
C PRO A 511 22.05 -2.03 24.40
N LEU A 512 20.77 -2.09 24.76
CA LEU A 512 19.87 -0.93 24.69
C LEU A 512 18.82 -0.91 25.80
N LEU A 513 18.24 0.27 25.98
CA LEU A 513 17.07 0.51 26.83
C LEU A 513 15.83 0.58 25.94
N GLY A 514 14.92 -0.38 26.11
CA GLY A 514 13.60 -0.39 25.47
C GLY A 514 12.56 0.27 26.38
N VAL A 515 11.71 1.11 25.82
CA VAL A 515 10.55 1.68 26.50
C VAL A 515 9.31 1.34 25.70
N ALA A 516 8.33 0.68 26.33
CA ALA A 516 7.10 0.25 25.69
C ALA A 516 5.90 0.70 26.51
N TRP A 517 5.19 1.70 25.99
CA TRP A 517 3.97 2.25 26.58
C TRP A 517 2.81 2.05 25.60
N ASP A 518 1.83 1.25 26.02
CA ASP A 518 0.65 0.92 25.24
C ASP A 518 -0.62 1.04 26.13
N GLY A 519 -1.74 0.45 25.67
CA GLY A 519 -2.95 0.37 26.47
C GLY A 519 -2.97 -0.82 27.43
N SER A 520 -2.79 -2.02 26.87
CA SER A 520 -2.79 -3.28 27.61
C SER A 520 -2.10 -4.38 26.80
N GLY A 521 -1.17 -5.08 27.41
CA GLY A 521 -0.57 -6.29 26.87
C GLY A 521 -0.41 -7.37 27.94
N TYR A 522 -0.43 -8.63 27.51
CA TYR A 522 -0.35 -9.77 28.42
C TYR A 522 1.02 -9.83 29.09
N GLY A 523 1.03 -9.76 30.42
CA GLY A 523 2.22 -9.86 31.24
C GLY A 523 2.59 -11.30 31.55
N LEU A 524 3.91 -11.58 31.61
CA LEU A 524 4.42 -12.92 31.96
C LEU A 524 4.12 -13.32 33.42
N ASP A 525 3.71 -12.37 34.24
CA ASP A 525 3.27 -12.53 35.62
C ASP A 525 1.73 -12.63 35.75
N GLY A 526 1.01 -12.77 34.64
CA GLY A 526 -0.46 -12.83 34.60
C GLY A 526 -1.14 -11.48 34.85
N THR A 527 -0.38 -10.38 34.87
CA THR A 527 -0.93 -9.02 35.00
C THR A 527 -1.01 -8.31 33.65
N SER A 528 -1.82 -7.24 33.55
CA SER A 528 -1.79 -6.36 32.38
C SER A 528 -0.61 -5.40 32.46
N TRP A 529 0.21 -5.37 31.42
CA TRP A 529 1.32 -4.43 31.25
C TRP A 529 0.87 -3.28 30.33
N GLY A 530 1.54 -2.12 30.45
CA GLY A 530 1.30 -0.96 29.57
C GLY A 530 2.32 0.17 29.72
N GLY A 531 3.41 -0.09 30.43
CA GLY A 531 4.20 0.95 31.07
C GLY A 531 5.63 0.53 31.38
N GLU A 532 6.28 -0.15 30.43
CA GLU A 532 7.42 -1.02 30.73
C GLU A 532 8.77 -0.48 30.24
N PHE A 533 9.82 -0.77 31.00
CA PHE A 533 11.21 -0.48 30.65
C PHE A 533 12.03 -1.77 30.65
N PHE A 534 12.77 -2.00 29.57
CA PHE A 534 13.56 -3.21 29.36
C PHE A 534 15.04 -2.87 29.17
N LYS A 535 15.92 -3.56 29.89
CA LYS A 535 17.35 -3.65 29.55
C LYS A 535 17.55 -4.86 28.66
N ILE A 536 17.98 -4.62 27.43
CA ILE A 536 18.16 -5.65 26.41
C ILE A 536 19.66 -5.81 26.13
N THR A 537 20.15 -7.04 26.23
CA THR A 537 21.54 -7.43 25.98
C THR A 537 21.57 -8.55 24.94
N LYS A 538 22.75 -9.09 24.61
CA LYS A 538 22.83 -10.25 23.71
C LYS A 538 22.30 -11.52 24.37
N GLU A 539 22.43 -11.60 25.70
CA GLU A 539 22.17 -12.80 26.49
C GLU A 539 20.79 -12.76 27.17
N SER A 540 20.23 -11.57 27.40
CA SER A 540 19.01 -11.45 28.19
C SER A 540 18.16 -10.20 27.91
N ILE A 541 16.89 -10.32 28.27
CA ILE A 541 15.87 -9.26 28.27
C ILE A 541 15.37 -9.14 29.71
N HIS A 542 15.62 -7.99 30.35
CA HIS A 542 15.21 -7.77 31.74
C HIS A 542 14.25 -6.57 31.84
N ARG A 543 13.07 -6.79 32.41
CA ARG A 543 12.15 -5.72 32.82
C ARG A 543 12.73 -5.02 34.05
N ILE A 544 13.23 -3.79 33.88
CA ILE A 544 13.97 -3.06 34.93
C ILE A 544 13.15 -1.99 35.65
N ALA A 545 12.09 -1.49 35.02
CA ALA A 545 11.15 -0.57 35.64
C ALA A 545 9.75 -0.75 35.03
N ARG A 546 8.73 -0.37 35.80
CA ARG A 546 7.32 -0.44 35.42
C ARG A 546 6.50 0.60 36.16
N TRP A 547 5.35 0.97 35.60
CA TRP A 547 4.33 1.68 36.38
C TRP A 547 3.83 0.80 37.53
N ARG A 548 3.48 1.43 38.67
CA ARG A 548 2.93 0.72 39.82
C ARG A 548 1.58 0.12 39.42
N PRO A 549 1.37 -1.21 39.53
CA PRO A 549 0.09 -1.82 39.21
C PRO A 549 -1.03 -1.28 40.11
N PHE A 550 -2.23 -1.17 39.55
CA PHE A 550 -3.43 -0.75 40.24
C PHE A 550 -4.64 -1.59 39.79
N PRO A 551 -5.67 -1.77 40.63
CA PRO A 551 -6.82 -2.60 40.29
C PRO A 551 -7.68 -1.94 39.22
N LEU A 552 -8.12 -2.73 38.24
CA LEU A 552 -9.04 -2.34 37.17
C LEU A 552 -10.29 -3.24 37.23
N PRO A 553 -11.27 -2.93 38.09
CA PRO A 553 -12.47 -3.76 38.22
C PRO A 553 -13.29 -3.70 36.94
N GLY A 554 -13.54 -4.85 36.32
CA GLY A 554 -14.36 -4.97 35.10
C GLY A 554 -13.59 -5.32 33.83
N GLY A 555 -12.27 -5.49 33.88
CA GLY A 555 -11.47 -5.92 32.72
C GLY A 555 -11.69 -5.01 31.51
N ASP A 556 -12.09 -5.61 30.39
CA ASP A 556 -12.34 -4.88 29.13
C ASP A 556 -13.40 -3.79 29.25
N ALA A 557 -14.35 -3.90 30.20
CA ALA A 557 -15.39 -2.89 30.39
C ALA A 557 -14.80 -1.51 30.72
N VAL A 558 -13.64 -1.47 31.40
CA VAL A 558 -12.97 -0.21 31.76
C VAL A 558 -12.48 0.55 30.53
N THR A 559 -12.15 -0.15 29.43
CA THR A 559 -11.73 0.49 28.19
C THR A 559 -12.85 1.31 27.55
N HIS A 560 -14.11 0.91 27.76
CA HIS A 560 -15.30 1.60 27.27
C HIS A 560 -15.91 2.55 28.31
N GLN A 561 -15.65 2.30 29.60
CA GLN A 561 -16.15 3.09 30.72
C GLN A 561 -14.99 3.47 31.64
N PRO A 562 -14.19 4.49 31.29
CA PRO A 562 -12.99 4.84 32.07
C PRO A 562 -13.24 5.43 33.46
N ARG A 563 -14.50 5.60 33.88
CA ARG A 563 -14.90 6.31 35.11
C ARG A 563 -15.31 5.37 36.23
#